data_AF-H0EM22-F1
#
_entry.id   AF-H0EM22-F1
#
_cell.length_a   1.000
_cell.length_b   1.000
_cell.length_c   1.000
_cell.angle_alpha   90.00
_cell.angle_beta   90.00
_cell.angle_gamma   90.00
#
_symmetry.space_group_name_H-M   'P 1'
#
loop_
_entity.id
_entity.type
_entity.pdbx_description
1 polymer ?
#
loop_
_entity_poly.entity_id
_entity_poly.type
_entity_poly.pdbx_seq_one_letter_code
_entity_poly.pdbx_strand_id
1 'polypeptide(L)'
;MELSEDKGFAFDAVLGLQHLWRIGTEVGVGWWGSVVVFLPRANFDFNEENARIAARAWKCVHAPPDGDEDEEDIDLWDHKHDSVNQTHGARKGESALPDWNAVAGSKEPPPFFAAEIEDLPRGAAVEWCVSAGFTTSDSAGVVVHATVSGKGWSIYQTSIANQMHTILSFYWSEDGAEMDEALADGRQVLGLQGRDMGWIGAYLDKEVKNFESQDGWVIPCNRIWDGRRRRVAGVLVWEGVVNEMKLCILSTV
;
A
#
# COMPACT_ATOMS: atom_id res chain seq x y z
N MET A 1 34.59 -3.34 11.46
CA MET A 1 33.94 -4.02 10.32
C MET A 1 32.47 -3.72 10.49
N GLU A 2 32.01 -2.58 9.99
CA GLU A 2 30.78 -1.92 10.45
C GLU A 2 30.12 -1.14 9.29
N LEU A 3 30.10 -1.77 8.10
CA LEU A 3 29.63 -1.16 6.84
C LEU A 3 28.71 -2.11 6.02
N SER A 4 28.19 -3.19 6.62
CA SER A 4 27.50 -4.26 5.87
C SER A 4 26.06 -4.57 6.25
N GLU A 5 25.51 -4.05 7.35
CA GLU A 5 24.12 -4.34 7.75
C GLU A 5 23.08 -3.49 7.00
N ASP A 6 23.36 -2.19 6.82
CA ASP A 6 22.45 -1.24 6.15
C ASP A 6 22.23 -1.55 4.65
N LYS A 7 23.25 -2.11 3.99
CA LYS A 7 23.12 -2.60 2.61
C LYS A 7 22.34 -3.91 2.49
N GLY A 8 22.25 -4.69 3.57
CA GLY A 8 21.51 -5.95 3.60
C GLY A 8 20.01 -5.71 3.52
N PHE A 9 19.48 -4.87 4.42
CA PHE A 9 18.04 -4.59 4.44
C PHE A 9 17.54 -3.96 3.13
N ALA A 10 18.23 -2.94 2.62
CA ALA A 10 17.83 -2.29 1.37
C ALA A 10 17.76 -3.27 0.19
N PHE A 11 18.72 -4.20 0.12
CA PHE A 11 18.74 -5.25 -0.89
C PHE A 11 17.56 -6.22 -0.72
N ASP A 12 17.32 -6.71 0.49
CA ASP A 12 16.21 -7.63 0.79
C ASP A 12 14.84 -6.98 0.52
N ALA A 13 14.69 -5.70 0.88
CA ALA A 13 13.48 -4.92 0.61
C ALA A 13 13.22 -4.79 -0.88
N VAL A 14 14.24 -4.49 -1.68
CA VAL A 14 14.10 -4.42 -3.14
C VAL A 14 13.82 -5.79 -3.75
N LEU A 15 14.47 -6.87 -3.31
CA LEU A 15 14.20 -8.22 -3.81
C LEU A 15 12.76 -8.67 -3.52
N GLY A 16 12.27 -8.42 -2.30
CA GLY A 16 10.89 -8.71 -1.93
C GLY A 16 9.89 -7.92 -2.79
N LEU A 17 10.20 -6.64 -3.04
CA LEU A 17 9.37 -5.78 -3.89
C LEU A 17 9.39 -6.23 -5.36
N GLN A 18 10.54 -6.62 -5.90
CA GLN A 18 10.67 -7.18 -7.25
C GLN A 18 9.83 -8.45 -7.41
N HIS A 19 9.85 -9.32 -6.40
CA HIS A 19 9.02 -10.53 -6.42
C HIS A 19 7.53 -10.21 -6.45
N LEU A 20 7.08 -9.28 -5.60
CA LEU A 20 5.71 -8.77 -5.60
C LEU A 20 5.34 -8.17 -6.96
N TRP A 21 6.24 -7.40 -7.57
CA TRP A 21 6.02 -6.78 -8.88
C TRP A 21 5.81 -7.82 -9.97
N ARG A 22 6.66 -8.86 -10.01
CA ARG A 22 6.54 -9.95 -10.98
C ARG A 22 5.22 -10.71 -10.83
N ILE A 23 4.75 -10.93 -9.59
CA ILE A 23 3.42 -11.51 -9.36
C ILE A 23 2.33 -10.60 -9.93
N GLY A 24 2.41 -9.30 -9.65
CA GLY A 24 1.48 -8.30 -10.17
C GLY A 24 1.39 -8.32 -11.70
N THR A 25 2.54 -8.27 -12.38
CA THR A 25 2.61 -8.35 -13.84
C THR A 25 2.00 -9.65 -14.38
N GLU A 26 2.33 -10.80 -13.79
CA GLU A 26 1.82 -12.11 -14.24
C GLU A 26 0.29 -12.23 -14.07
N VAL A 27 -0.28 -11.63 -13.03
CA VAL A 27 -1.73 -11.64 -12.78
C VAL A 27 -2.47 -10.43 -13.37
N GLY A 28 -1.77 -9.59 -14.15
CA GLY A 28 -2.36 -8.47 -14.89
C GLY A 28 -2.74 -7.26 -14.03
N VAL A 29 -2.10 -7.07 -12.88
CA VAL A 29 -2.25 -5.86 -12.06
C VAL A 29 -1.69 -4.66 -12.81
N GLY A 30 -2.50 -3.61 -12.96
CA GLY A 30 -2.09 -2.30 -13.45
C GLY A 30 -1.99 -1.23 -12.35
N TRP A 31 -2.56 -1.47 -11.15
CA TRP A 31 -2.43 -0.57 -10.00
C TRP A 31 -2.53 -1.31 -8.66
N TRP A 32 -1.75 -0.88 -7.66
CA TRP A 32 -1.84 -1.39 -6.29
C TRP A 32 -2.68 -0.46 -5.40
N GLY A 33 -3.50 -1.01 -4.50
CA GLY A 33 -4.33 -0.21 -3.58
C GLY A 33 -3.57 0.44 -2.43
N SER A 34 -2.72 -0.33 -1.76
CA SER A 34 -1.78 0.11 -0.74
C SER A 34 -0.85 -1.05 -0.41
N VAL A 35 0.16 -0.80 0.41
CA VAL A 35 1.05 -1.85 0.90
C VAL A 35 1.35 -1.70 2.39
N VAL A 36 1.42 -2.84 3.06
CA VAL A 36 2.01 -2.99 4.39
C VAL A 36 3.25 -3.86 4.27
N VAL A 37 4.37 -3.32 4.72
CA VAL A 37 5.62 -4.04 4.85
C VAL A 37 5.78 -4.51 6.28
N PHE A 38 5.89 -5.82 6.48
CA PHE A 38 6.17 -6.37 7.79
C PHE A 38 7.67 -6.34 8.06
N LEU A 39 8.01 -5.90 9.27
CA LEU A 39 9.38 -5.87 9.81
C LEU A 39 9.41 -6.72 11.08
N PRO A 40 10.46 -7.54 11.29
CA PRO A 40 10.61 -8.27 12.54
C PRO A 40 10.93 -7.29 13.66
N ARG A 41 10.71 -7.72 14.91
CA ARG A 41 10.91 -6.86 16.07
C ARG A 41 12.37 -6.43 16.21
N ALA A 42 12.59 -5.13 16.28
CA ALA A 42 13.92 -4.56 16.46
C ALA A 42 13.87 -3.27 17.29
N ASN A 43 15.02 -2.60 17.41
CA ASN A 43 15.08 -1.28 18.03
C ASN A 43 14.28 -0.26 17.21
N PHE A 44 13.69 0.74 17.89
CA PHE A 44 12.82 1.74 17.27
C PHE A 44 13.50 2.44 16.09
N ASP A 45 14.68 3.04 16.32
CA ASP A 45 15.42 3.81 15.31
C ASP A 45 15.79 2.95 14.10
N PHE A 46 16.05 1.65 14.33
CA PHE A 46 16.38 0.70 13.28
C PHE A 46 15.17 0.40 12.39
N ASN A 47 14.01 0.09 12.98
CA ASN A 47 12.80 -0.18 12.20
C ASN A 47 12.18 1.07 11.58
N GLU A 48 12.33 2.24 12.19
CA GLU A 48 11.95 3.52 11.55
C GLU A 48 12.78 3.76 10.28
N GLU A 49 14.09 3.50 10.33
CA GLU A 49 14.96 3.65 9.18
C GLU A 49 14.68 2.60 8.08
N ASN A 50 14.46 1.34 8.46
CA ASN A 50 14.02 0.30 7.53
C ASN A 50 12.68 0.62 6.87
N ALA A 51 11.71 1.11 7.65
CA ALA A 51 10.43 1.58 7.12
C ALA A 51 10.62 2.67 6.07
N ARG A 52 11.54 3.62 6.30
CA ARG A 52 11.86 4.66 5.32
C ARG A 52 12.50 4.11 4.06
N ILE A 53 13.44 3.17 4.19
CA ILE A 53 14.10 2.54 3.03
C ILE A 53 13.06 1.83 2.15
N ALA A 54 12.18 1.04 2.76
CA ALA A 54 11.09 0.36 2.06
C ALA A 54 10.08 1.36 1.46
N ALA A 55 9.70 2.42 2.18
CA ALA A 55 8.83 3.47 1.67
C ALA A 55 9.41 4.16 0.42
N ARG A 56 10.73 4.39 0.41
CA ARG A 56 11.42 4.95 -0.75
C ARG A 56 11.40 3.98 -1.93
N ALA A 57 11.65 2.69 -1.71
CA ALA A 57 11.58 1.67 -2.76
C ALA A 57 10.16 1.62 -3.38
N TRP A 58 9.13 1.61 -2.53
CA TRP A 58 7.73 1.67 -2.97
C TRP A 58 7.41 2.92 -3.81
N LYS A 59 7.91 4.08 -3.38
CA LYS A 59 7.73 5.33 -4.13
C LYS A 59 8.44 5.29 -5.49
N CYS A 60 9.64 4.73 -5.56
CA CYS A 60 10.43 4.66 -6.79
C CYS A 60 9.74 3.81 -7.87
N VAL A 61 9.19 2.65 -7.51
CA VAL A 61 8.49 1.78 -8.48
C VAL A 61 7.13 2.34 -8.93
N HIS A 62 6.61 3.36 -8.26
CA HIS A 62 5.41 4.12 -8.64
C HIS A 62 5.74 5.52 -9.17
N ALA A 63 6.97 5.80 -9.57
CA ALA A 63 7.26 7.02 -10.31
C ALA A 63 6.60 6.94 -11.70
N PRO A 64 5.90 8.00 -12.17
CA PRO A 64 5.56 8.11 -13.57
C PRO A 64 6.84 8.05 -14.41
N PRO A 65 6.80 7.45 -15.61
CA PRO A 65 7.92 7.57 -16.54
C PRO A 65 8.18 9.06 -16.77
N ASP A 66 9.40 9.51 -16.46
CA ASP A 66 9.84 10.84 -16.84
C ASP A 66 9.72 10.93 -18.37
N GLY A 67 9.07 11.98 -18.88
CA GLY A 67 8.97 12.18 -20.32
C GLY A 67 10.38 12.33 -20.89
N ASP A 68 10.78 11.36 -21.72
CA ASP A 68 12.06 11.21 -22.41
C ASP A 68 13.16 10.46 -21.64
N GLU A 69 13.14 9.13 -21.72
CA GLU A 69 14.27 8.32 -22.21
C GLU A 69 13.78 6.89 -22.49
N ASP A 70 13.60 6.58 -23.79
CA ASP A 70 13.45 5.23 -24.32
C ASP A 70 14.76 4.46 -24.13
N GLU A 71 15.06 4.03 -22.91
CA GLU A 71 15.86 2.83 -22.70
C GLU A 71 14.91 1.77 -22.15
N GLU A 72 14.46 0.88 -23.04
CA GLU A 72 13.87 -0.40 -22.64
C GLU A 72 14.88 -1.06 -21.70
N ASP A 73 14.62 -0.97 -20.39
CA ASP A 73 15.36 -1.68 -19.34
C ASP A 73 15.06 -3.17 -19.53
N ILE A 74 15.78 -3.79 -20.47
CA ILE A 74 15.68 -5.22 -20.77
C ILE A 74 16.16 -5.96 -19.52
N ASP A 75 15.25 -6.64 -18.82
CA ASP A 75 15.61 -7.53 -17.72
C ASP A 75 16.50 -8.65 -18.29
N LEU A 76 17.79 -8.58 -17.96
CA LEU A 76 18.80 -9.57 -18.34
C LEU A 76 18.46 -10.99 -17.82
N TRP A 77 17.58 -11.09 -16.82
CA TRP A 77 17.04 -12.36 -16.33
C TRP A 77 15.98 -12.93 -17.29
N ASP A 78 15.02 -12.11 -17.73
CA ASP A 78 14.01 -12.50 -18.71
C ASP A 78 14.68 -12.89 -20.03
N HIS A 79 15.67 -12.13 -20.51
CA HIS A 79 16.42 -12.48 -21.72
C HIS A 79 17.14 -13.85 -21.62
N LYS A 80 17.50 -14.28 -20.41
CA LYS A 80 18.20 -15.54 -20.17
C LYS A 80 17.25 -16.74 -20.03
N HIS A 81 16.00 -16.52 -19.63
CA HIS A 81 15.06 -17.60 -19.32
C HIS A 81 13.84 -17.66 -20.26
N ASP A 82 13.56 -16.63 -21.06
CA ASP A 82 12.47 -16.58 -22.05
C ASP A 82 12.76 -17.32 -23.37
N SER A 83 13.62 -18.34 -23.34
CA SER A 83 13.76 -19.27 -24.48
C SER A 83 12.46 -20.00 -24.85
N VAL A 84 11.46 -19.98 -23.96
CA VAL A 84 10.12 -20.57 -24.18
C VAL A 84 9.19 -19.65 -24.98
N ASN A 85 9.42 -18.33 -24.96
CA ASN A 85 8.57 -17.35 -25.66
C ASN A 85 8.90 -17.19 -27.16
N GLN A 86 10.00 -17.75 -27.67
CA GLN A 86 10.29 -17.73 -29.11
C GLN A 86 9.34 -18.63 -29.95
N THR A 87 8.47 -19.41 -29.32
CA THR A 87 7.57 -20.35 -30.03
C THR A 87 6.08 -19.96 -30.01
N HIS A 88 5.69 -18.92 -29.25
CA HIS A 88 4.30 -18.46 -29.19
C HIS A 88 4.22 -16.99 -29.62
N GLY A 89 3.47 -16.74 -30.69
CA GLY A 89 3.48 -15.49 -31.46
C GLY A 89 3.31 -14.22 -30.63
N ALA A 90 3.99 -13.17 -31.10
CA ALA A 90 3.86 -11.75 -30.74
C ALA A 90 3.01 -11.47 -29.48
N ARG A 91 3.67 -11.31 -28.33
CA ARG A 91 3.05 -10.77 -27.10
C ARG A 91 2.36 -9.46 -27.45
N LYS A 92 1.03 -9.49 -27.39
CA LYS A 92 0.17 -8.32 -27.53
C LYS A 92 0.30 -7.51 -26.25
N GLY A 93 1.22 -6.54 -26.22
CA GLY A 93 1.40 -5.52 -25.18
C GLY A 93 1.63 -6.08 -23.77
N GLU A 94 2.87 -6.10 -23.31
CA GLU A 94 3.16 -6.39 -21.90
C GLU A 94 2.40 -5.36 -21.03
N SER A 95 1.66 -5.85 -20.03
CA SER A 95 0.92 -4.99 -19.11
C SER A 95 1.93 -4.23 -18.24
N ALA A 96 2.03 -2.93 -18.43
CA ALA A 96 2.85 -2.08 -17.58
C ALA A 96 2.26 -2.01 -16.16
N LEU A 97 3.11 -2.05 -15.14
CA LEU A 97 2.76 -1.84 -13.75
C LEU A 97 3.69 -0.76 -13.19
N PRO A 98 3.19 0.45 -12.86
CA PRO A 98 1.80 0.89 -13.01
C PRO A 98 1.39 1.09 -14.48
N ASP A 99 0.13 0.79 -14.79
CA ASP A 99 -0.48 1.09 -16.08
C ASP A 99 -0.95 2.55 -16.09
N TRP A 100 -0.01 3.46 -16.34
CA TRP A 100 -0.30 4.90 -16.32
C TRP A 100 -1.31 5.36 -17.37
N ASN A 101 -1.55 4.56 -18.42
CA ASN A 101 -2.57 4.84 -19.43
C ASN A 101 -3.98 4.54 -18.92
N ALA A 102 -4.12 3.55 -18.03
CA ALA A 102 -5.38 3.19 -17.41
C ALA A 102 -5.65 3.90 -16.07
N VAL A 103 -4.65 4.57 -15.49
CA VAL A 103 -4.76 5.29 -14.20
C VAL A 103 -5.10 6.77 -14.40
N ALA A 104 -6.31 7.16 -14.00
CA ALA A 104 -6.79 8.53 -13.95
C ALA A 104 -6.77 9.12 -12.53
N GLY A 105 -6.86 10.45 -12.43
CA GLY A 105 -6.92 11.16 -11.16
C GLY A 105 -5.54 11.51 -10.60
N SER A 106 -5.36 11.31 -9.29
CA SER A 106 -4.10 11.59 -8.59
C SER A 106 -2.97 10.70 -9.12
N LYS A 107 -1.76 11.26 -9.20
CA LYS A 107 -0.52 10.53 -9.53
C LYS A 107 0.32 10.24 -8.28
N GLU A 108 -0.26 10.44 -7.09
CA GLU A 108 0.38 10.02 -5.84
C GLU A 108 0.53 8.49 -5.81
N PRO A 109 1.66 7.98 -5.31
CA PRO A 109 1.81 6.54 -5.12
C PRO A 109 0.78 6.03 -4.11
N PRO A 110 0.35 4.76 -4.21
CA PRO A 110 -0.53 4.17 -3.22
C PRO A 110 0.09 4.24 -1.82
N PRO A 111 -0.73 4.29 -0.74
CA PRO A 111 -0.23 4.40 0.62
C PRO A 111 0.73 3.28 0.98
N PHE A 112 1.76 3.66 1.73
CA PHE A 112 2.75 2.76 2.29
C PHE A 112 2.67 2.78 3.81
N PHE A 113 2.71 1.60 4.41
CA PHE A 113 2.89 1.42 5.84
C PHE A 113 3.96 0.36 6.11
N ALA A 114 4.69 0.53 7.21
CA ALA A 114 5.55 -0.51 7.76
C ALA A 114 4.99 -0.93 9.12
N ALA A 115 4.82 -2.23 9.34
CA ALA A 115 4.29 -2.81 10.56
C ALA A 115 5.35 -3.69 11.23
N GLU A 116 5.76 -3.33 12.44
CA GLU A 116 6.60 -4.17 13.27
C GLU A 116 5.76 -5.31 13.85
N ILE A 117 6.16 -6.55 13.58
CA ILE A 117 5.57 -7.76 14.16
C ILE A 117 6.62 -8.49 15.01
N GLU A 118 6.25 -9.60 15.64
CA GLU A 118 7.19 -10.30 16.53
C GLU A 118 8.35 -10.93 15.76
N ASP A 119 8.06 -11.67 14.69
CA ASP A 119 9.06 -12.28 13.82
C ASP A 119 8.46 -12.60 12.44
N LEU A 120 9.32 -12.76 11.44
CA LEU A 120 8.94 -13.13 10.09
C LEU A 120 9.28 -14.61 9.79
N PRO A 121 8.52 -15.26 8.89
CA PRO A 121 8.82 -16.62 8.49
C PRO A 121 10.26 -16.76 7.98
N ARG A 122 10.94 -17.81 8.44
CA ARG A 122 12.28 -18.22 7.96
C ARG A 122 13.37 -17.15 8.16
N GLY A 123 13.17 -16.21 9.09
CA GLY A 123 14.14 -15.16 9.38
C GLY A 123 14.29 -14.14 8.24
N ALA A 124 13.24 -13.93 7.44
CA ALA A 124 13.23 -12.86 6.45
C ALA A 124 13.41 -11.49 7.13
N ALA A 125 14.14 -10.59 6.48
CA ALA A 125 14.30 -9.22 6.97
C ALA A 125 13.04 -8.37 6.76
N VAL A 126 12.22 -8.74 5.77
CA VAL A 126 11.09 -7.94 5.29
C VAL A 126 10.10 -8.79 4.48
N GLU A 127 8.80 -8.51 4.61
CA GLU A 127 7.76 -9.14 3.80
C GLU A 127 6.77 -8.07 3.31
N TRP A 128 6.44 -8.10 2.01
CA TRP A 128 5.54 -7.12 1.37
C TRP A 128 4.13 -7.70 1.25
N CYS A 129 3.12 -7.03 1.81
CA CYS A 129 1.73 -7.43 1.76
C CYS A 129 0.86 -6.31 1.18
N VAL A 130 0.31 -6.52 -0.02
CA VAL A 130 -0.58 -5.55 -0.67
C VAL A 130 -2.02 -5.70 -0.17
N SER A 131 -2.74 -4.59 -0.05
CA SER A 131 -4.16 -4.61 0.34
C SER A 131 -5.07 -5.07 -0.80
N ALA A 132 -4.75 -4.69 -2.03
CA ALA A 132 -5.46 -5.06 -3.25
C ALA A 132 -4.58 -4.81 -4.48
N GLY A 133 -4.75 -5.65 -5.50
CA GLY A 133 -4.17 -5.48 -6.83
C GLY A 133 -5.29 -5.36 -7.87
N PHE A 134 -5.19 -4.34 -8.71
CA PHE A 134 -6.25 -3.95 -9.63
C PHE A 134 -5.87 -4.17 -11.07
N THR A 135 -6.69 -4.92 -11.80
CA THR A 135 -6.45 -5.24 -13.21
C THR A 135 -6.96 -4.13 -14.12
N THR A 136 -6.17 -3.75 -15.12
CA THR A 136 -6.50 -2.68 -16.09
C THR A 136 -6.79 -3.20 -17.50
N SER A 137 -6.83 -4.53 -17.69
CA SER A 137 -7.06 -5.18 -18.99
C SER A 137 -8.48 -4.99 -19.53
N ASP A 138 -9.45 -4.74 -18.66
CA ASP A 138 -10.83 -4.45 -19.02
C ASP A 138 -11.01 -2.92 -19.02
N SER A 139 -11.80 -2.38 -19.94
CA SER A 139 -12.00 -0.94 -20.20
C SER A 139 -12.42 -0.06 -19.01
N ALA A 140 -12.54 -0.64 -17.81
CA ALA A 140 -12.69 0.06 -16.55
C ALA A 140 -11.33 0.60 -16.08
N GLY A 141 -11.04 1.85 -16.42
CA GLY A 141 -9.86 2.55 -15.89
C GLY A 141 -9.88 2.62 -14.36
N VAL A 142 -8.68 2.67 -13.77
CA VAL A 142 -8.48 2.90 -12.35
C VAL A 142 -8.54 4.39 -12.09
N VAL A 143 -9.34 4.83 -11.12
CA VAL A 143 -9.39 6.23 -10.71
C VAL A 143 -8.82 6.34 -9.30
N VAL A 144 -7.69 7.03 -9.17
CA VAL A 144 -7.06 7.35 -7.89
C VAL A 144 -7.58 8.70 -7.43
N HIS A 145 -8.24 8.73 -6.28
CA HIS A 145 -8.76 9.95 -5.70
C HIS A 145 -7.66 10.67 -4.91
N ALA A 146 -7.77 12.00 -4.80
CA ALA A 146 -6.84 12.76 -3.98
C ALA A 146 -6.92 12.31 -2.52
N THR A 147 -5.77 12.12 -1.88
CA THR A 147 -5.71 11.78 -0.45
C THR A 147 -6.33 12.92 0.37
N VAL A 148 -7.33 12.61 1.21
CA VAL A 148 -7.94 13.58 2.12
C VAL A 148 -7.39 13.35 3.52
N SER A 149 -7.12 14.42 4.26
CA SER A 149 -6.57 14.33 5.62
C SER A 149 -7.30 15.29 6.56
N GLY A 150 -7.47 14.85 7.80
CA GLY A 150 -7.99 15.67 8.90
C GLY A 150 -7.02 15.73 10.07
N LYS A 151 -7.50 16.15 11.25
CA LYS A 151 -6.67 16.17 12.46
C LYS A 151 -6.42 14.73 12.92
N GLY A 152 -5.22 14.24 12.72
CA GLY A 152 -4.82 12.92 13.22
C GLY A 152 -5.15 11.74 12.30
N TRP A 153 -5.63 11.96 11.07
CA TRP A 153 -5.97 10.87 10.14
C TRP A 153 -5.79 11.24 8.67
N SER A 154 -5.71 10.22 7.80
CA SER A 154 -5.74 10.34 6.35
C SER A 154 -6.54 9.22 5.69
N ILE A 155 -7.23 9.56 4.60
CA ILE A 155 -8.04 8.67 3.77
C ILE A 155 -7.48 8.65 2.35
N TYR A 156 -7.25 7.45 1.84
CA TYR A 156 -6.91 7.20 0.45
C TYR A 156 -8.00 6.33 -0.18
N GLN A 157 -8.39 6.67 -1.42
CA GLN A 157 -9.44 5.98 -2.15
C GLN A 157 -9.01 5.69 -3.58
N THR A 158 -9.31 4.48 -4.05
CA THR A 158 -9.16 4.06 -5.44
C THR A 158 -10.45 3.41 -5.89
N SER A 159 -10.99 3.80 -7.04
CA SER A 159 -12.20 3.19 -7.61
C SER A 159 -11.96 2.58 -8.96
N ILE A 160 -12.66 1.48 -9.23
CA ILE A 160 -12.62 0.74 -10.50
C ILE A 160 -14.02 0.28 -10.81
N ALA A 161 -14.51 0.65 -12.00
CA ALA A 161 -15.90 0.48 -12.36
C ALA A 161 -16.83 0.99 -11.23
N ASN A 162 -17.51 0.08 -10.53
CA ASN A 162 -18.41 0.41 -9.42
C ASN A 162 -17.86 -0.01 -8.04
N GLN A 163 -16.61 -0.48 -7.95
CA GLN A 163 -15.95 -0.84 -6.70
C GLN A 163 -15.07 0.31 -6.21
N MET A 164 -14.98 0.44 -4.88
CA MET A 164 -14.18 1.41 -4.17
C MET A 164 -13.33 0.70 -3.12
N HIS A 165 -12.01 0.89 -3.20
CA HIS A 165 -11.07 0.48 -2.18
C HIS A 165 -10.66 1.70 -1.36
N THR A 166 -10.83 1.61 -0.05
CA THR A 166 -10.60 2.74 0.88
C THR A 166 -9.64 2.33 1.98
N ILE A 167 -8.67 3.20 2.24
CA ILE A 167 -7.74 3.09 3.35
C ILE A 167 -7.95 4.28 4.28
N LEU A 168 -8.26 4.03 5.55
CA LEU A 168 -8.22 5.03 6.62
C LEU A 168 -7.03 4.71 7.53
N SER A 169 -6.11 5.65 7.67
CA SER A 169 -5.07 5.58 8.69
C SER A 169 -5.26 6.68 9.72
N PHE A 170 -5.14 6.36 11.00
CA PHE A 170 -5.14 7.33 12.10
C PHE A 170 -3.82 7.24 12.87
N TYR A 171 -3.30 8.41 13.24
CA TYR A 171 -1.95 8.55 13.77
C TYR A 171 -1.89 8.33 15.27
N TRP A 172 -0.72 7.91 15.73
CA TRP A 172 -0.46 7.69 17.14
C TRP A 172 -0.45 9.00 17.92
N SER A 173 -1.12 9.02 19.07
CA SER A 173 -1.02 10.06 20.10
C SER A 173 -0.82 9.41 21.47
N GLU A 174 -0.16 10.12 22.38
CA GLU A 174 -0.11 9.72 23.80
C GLU A 174 -1.47 9.86 24.47
N ASP A 175 -2.33 10.74 23.94
CA ASP A 175 -3.70 10.89 24.37
C ASP A 175 -4.61 9.94 23.58
N GLY A 176 -5.10 8.89 24.25
CA GLY A 176 -6.02 7.94 23.66
C GLY A 176 -7.31 8.57 23.15
N ALA A 177 -7.80 9.65 23.80
CA ALA A 177 -9.00 10.34 23.35
C ALA A 177 -8.78 11.05 22.01
N GLU A 178 -7.59 11.60 21.76
CA GLU A 178 -7.27 12.20 20.45
C GLU A 178 -7.26 11.14 19.33
N MET A 179 -6.79 9.93 19.62
CA MET A 179 -6.83 8.83 18.65
C MET A 179 -8.27 8.37 18.37
N ASP A 180 -9.09 8.25 19.40
CA ASP A 180 -10.50 7.88 19.28
C ASP A 180 -11.28 8.95 18.49
N GLU A 181 -11.03 10.24 18.77
CA GLU A 181 -11.60 11.37 18.02
C GLU A 181 -11.18 11.33 16.54
N ALA A 182 -9.89 11.11 16.25
CA ALA A 182 -9.38 11.03 14.89
C ALA A 182 -10.00 9.87 14.11
N LEU A 183 -10.14 8.69 14.74
CA LEU A 183 -10.80 7.54 14.13
C LEU A 183 -12.31 7.80 13.89
N ALA A 184 -12.99 8.42 14.86
CA ALA A 184 -14.41 8.76 14.74
C ALA A 184 -14.68 9.78 13.63
N ASP A 185 -13.84 10.83 13.53
CA ASP A 185 -13.93 11.86 12.49
C ASP A 185 -13.67 11.26 11.09
N GLY A 186 -12.61 10.47 10.92
CA GLY A 186 -12.34 9.77 9.65
C GLY A 186 -13.49 8.84 9.22
N ARG A 187 -14.07 8.08 10.17
CA ARG A 187 -15.26 7.24 9.91
C ARG A 187 -16.50 8.08 9.56
N GLN A 188 -16.65 9.25 10.16
CA GLN A 188 -17.73 10.19 9.84
C GLN A 188 -17.61 10.72 8.41
N VAL A 189 -16.40 11.08 7.97
CA VAL A 189 -16.13 11.54 6.61
C VAL A 189 -16.50 10.47 5.58
N LEU A 190 -16.16 9.20 5.85
CA LEU A 190 -16.54 8.07 5.00
C LEU A 190 -18.03 7.71 5.05
N GLY A 191 -18.79 8.31 5.97
CA GLY A 191 -20.21 7.99 6.17
C GLY A 191 -20.45 6.61 6.77
N LEU A 192 -19.48 6.07 7.52
CA LEU A 192 -19.53 4.74 8.13
C LEU A 192 -20.29 4.70 9.47
N GLN A 193 -20.86 5.83 9.90
CA GLN A 193 -21.60 5.92 11.16
C GLN A 193 -22.86 5.06 11.11
N GLY A 194 -22.90 4.00 11.93
CA GLY A 194 -24.05 3.09 12.06
C GLY A 194 -24.30 2.19 10.85
N ARG A 195 -23.30 2.00 9.98
CA ARG A 195 -23.38 1.07 8.85
C ARG A 195 -22.49 -0.14 9.07
N ASP A 196 -23.06 -1.31 8.83
CA ASP A 196 -22.34 -2.57 8.78
C ASP A 196 -21.67 -2.69 7.41
N MET A 197 -20.52 -2.02 7.26
CA MET A 197 -19.73 -2.07 6.03
C MET A 197 -18.67 -3.14 6.24
N GLY A 198 -18.76 -4.22 5.46
CA GLY A 198 -17.79 -5.31 5.43
C GLY A 198 -16.41 -4.75 5.10
N TRP A 199 -15.62 -4.51 6.13
CA TRP A 199 -14.26 -4.05 6.01
C TRP A 199 -13.35 -5.29 5.99
N ILE A 200 -12.25 -5.21 5.25
CA ILE A 200 -11.43 -6.38 4.94
C ILE A 200 -10.57 -6.73 6.14
N GLY A 201 -9.89 -5.73 6.70
CA GLY A 201 -9.08 -5.91 7.89
C GLY A 201 -8.25 -4.70 8.31
N ALA A 202 -7.63 -4.80 9.48
CA ALA A 202 -6.86 -3.74 10.13
C ALA A 202 -5.46 -4.20 10.48
N TYR A 203 -4.55 -3.25 10.43
CA TYR A 203 -3.28 -3.28 11.13
C TYR A 203 -3.38 -2.30 12.29
N LEU A 204 -3.20 -2.76 13.51
CA LEU A 204 -3.35 -1.92 14.71
C LEU A 204 -2.09 -1.99 15.58
N ASP A 205 -1.63 -0.85 16.05
CA ASP A 205 -0.68 -0.81 17.14
C ASP A 205 -1.34 -1.46 18.38
N LYS A 206 -0.67 -2.44 18.98
CA LYS A 206 -1.17 -3.22 20.12
C LYS A 206 -1.48 -2.37 21.36
N GLU A 207 -0.97 -1.15 21.42
CA GLU A 207 -1.24 -0.22 22.50
C GLU A 207 -2.60 0.48 22.34
N VAL A 208 -3.26 0.37 21.16
CA VAL A 208 -4.64 0.80 20.96
C VAL A 208 -5.59 -0.14 21.71
N LYS A 209 -6.13 0.35 22.82
CA LYS A 209 -7.12 -0.36 23.64
C LYS A 209 -8.51 0.09 23.20
N ASN A 210 -9.46 -0.81 23.09
CA ASN A 210 -10.87 -0.56 22.71
C ASN A 210 -11.19 -0.52 21.21
N PHE A 211 -10.33 -1.10 20.36
CA PHE A 211 -10.74 -1.39 19.00
C PHE A 211 -11.62 -2.65 18.97
N GLU A 212 -12.92 -2.48 18.73
CA GLU A 212 -13.84 -3.59 18.51
C GLU A 212 -13.95 -3.90 17.01
N SER A 213 -13.47 -5.08 16.61
CA SER A 213 -13.74 -5.63 15.28
C SER A 213 -15.11 -6.32 15.28
N GLN A 214 -16.04 -5.85 14.47
CA GLN A 214 -17.34 -6.53 14.30
C GLN A 214 -17.28 -7.63 13.23
N ASP A 215 -16.50 -7.40 12.16
CA ASP A 215 -16.18 -8.35 11.08
C ASP A 215 -14.74 -8.10 10.58
N GLY A 216 -14.15 -8.94 9.72
CA GLY A 216 -12.80 -8.72 9.17
C GLY A 216 -11.62 -9.18 10.05
N TRP A 217 -10.41 -9.23 9.48
CA TRP A 217 -9.21 -9.64 10.22
C TRP A 217 -8.52 -8.46 10.90
N VAL A 218 -7.90 -8.71 12.05
CA VAL A 218 -7.07 -7.71 12.75
C VAL A 218 -5.68 -8.30 12.95
N ILE A 219 -4.66 -7.59 12.46
CA ILE A 219 -3.26 -7.92 12.67
C ILE A 219 -2.71 -6.97 13.74
N PRO A 220 -2.47 -7.47 14.97
CA PRO A 220 -1.83 -6.68 16.01
C PRO A 220 -0.35 -6.49 15.66
N CYS A 221 0.07 -5.25 15.63
CA CYS A 221 1.42 -4.81 15.34
C CYS A 221 2.04 -4.24 16.61
N ASN A 222 3.35 -4.43 16.81
CA ASN A 222 4.06 -3.77 17.88
C ASN A 222 4.07 -2.25 17.69
N ARG A 223 4.30 -1.81 16.45
CA ARG A 223 4.34 -0.41 15.99
C ARG A 223 4.03 -0.34 14.50
N ILE A 224 3.54 0.81 14.04
CA ILE A 224 3.30 1.07 12.62
C ILE A 224 3.87 2.44 12.25
N TRP A 225 4.45 2.55 11.06
CA TRP A 225 4.90 3.82 10.47
C TRP A 225 4.30 4.03 9.10
N ASP A 226 4.07 5.29 8.72
CA ASP A 226 3.79 5.66 7.33
C ASP A 226 5.07 5.96 6.55
N GLY A 227 4.93 6.20 5.24
CA GLY A 227 6.05 6.57 4.36
C GLY A 227 6.74 7.92 4.68
N ARG A 228 6.29 8.64 5.72
CA ARG A 228 6.84 9.93 6.19
C ARG A 228 7.46 9.82 7.59
N ARG A 229 7.75 8.60 8.06
CA ARG A 229 8.29 8.31 9.41
C ARG A 229 7.32 8.65 10.56
N ARG A 230 6.03 8.89 10.29
CA ARG A 230 5.06 9.18 11.36
C ARG A 230 4.56 7.85 11.95
N ARG A 231 4.46 7.77 13.27
CA ARG A 231 3.85 6.61 13.94
C ARG A 231 2.34 6.61 13.68
N VAL A 232 1.84 5.46 13.28
CA VAL A 232 0.44 5.20 12.95
C VAL A 232 -0.14 4.33 14.05
N ALA A 233 -1.34 4.67 14.55
CA ALA A 233 -2.04 3.86 15.54
C ALA A 233 -2.84 2.74 14.87
N GLY A 234 -3.40 3.00 13.69
CA GLY A 234 -4.00 1.95 12.90
C GLY A 234 -4.23 2.31 11.44
N VAL A 235 -4.31 1.26 10.63
CA VAL A 235 -4.63 1.29 9.20
C VAL A 235 -5.80 0.34 8.98
N LEU A 236 -6.91 0.86 8.50
CA LEU A 236 -8.11 0.11 8.23
C LEU A 236 -8.35 0.07 6.72
N VAL A 237 -8.74 -1.10 6.21
CA VAL A 237 -8.97 -1.38 4.80
C VAL A 237 -10.43 -1.74 4.57
N TRP A 238 -11.07 -1.12 3.59
CA TRP A 238 -12.44 -1.43 3.15
C TRP A 238 -12.49 -1.63 1.64
N GLU A 239 -13.37 -2.53 1.24
CA GLU A 239 -13.93 -2.55 -0.10
C GLU A 239 -15.43 -2.30 -0.03
N GLY A 240 -15.93 -1.50 -0.96
CA GLY A 240 -17.35 -1.17 -1.03
C GLY A 240 -17.76 -0.81 -2.45
N VAL A 241 -19.03 -0.47 -2.61
CA VAL A 241 -19.57 0.02 -3.87
C VAL A 241 -19.50 1.55 -3.90
N VAL A 242 -19.14 2.15 -5.04
CA VAL A 242 -18.95 3.61 -5.19
C VAL A 242 -20.19 4.40 -4.74
N ASN A 243 -21.40 3.87 -4.94
CA ASN A 243 -22.65 4.53 -4.53
C ASN A 243 -22.99 4.38 -3.04
N GLU A 244 -22.31 3.50 -2.32
CA GLU A 244 -22.56 3.22 -0.89
C GLU A 244 -21.55 3.92 0.01
N MET A 245 -20.35 4.18 -0.50
CA MET A 245 -19.27 4.87 0.21
C MET A 245 -19.19 6.34 -0.22
N LYS A 246 -19.05 7.26 0.74
CA LYS A 246 -18.82 8.66 0.38
C LYS A 246 -17.46 8.77 -0.28
N LEU A 247 -17.47 9.24 -1.53
CA LEU A 247 -16.26 9.68 -2.20
C LEU A 247 -15.77 10.95 -1.50
N CYS A 248 -14.54 10.91 -0.99
CA CYS A 248 -13.91 12.08 -0.39
C CYS A 248 -13.44 13.02 -1.51
N ILE A 249 -14.39 13.67 -2.19
CA ILE A 249 -14.08 14.75 -3.13
C ILE A 249 -13.71 15.95 -2.28
N LEU A 250 -12.56 16.59 -2.57
CA LEU A 250 -12.31 17.94 -2.10
C LEU A 250 -13.50 18.80 -2.54
N SER A 251 -14.38 19.15 -1.61
CA SER A 251 -15.30 20.25 -1.82
C SER A 251 -14.44 21.49 -1.94
N THR A 252 -14.04 21.82 -3.17
CA THR A 252 -13.54 23.15 -3.49
C THR A 252 -14.64 24.11 -3.08
N VAL A 253 -14.32 24.95 -2.10
CA VAL A 253 -15.16 26.06 -1.65
C VAL A 253 -15.52 26.96 -2.84
#